data_AF-A0A516V5X7-F1
#
_entry.id   AF-A0A516V5X7-F1
#
_cell.length_a   1.000
_cell.length_b   1.000
_cell.length_c   1.000
_cell.angle_alpha   90.00
_cell.angle_beta   90.00
_cell.angle_gamma   90.00
#
_symmetry.space_group_name_H-M   'P 1'
#
loop_
_entity.id
_entity.type
_entity.pdbx_description
1 polymer ?
#
loop_
_entity_poly.entity_id
_entity_poly.type
_entity_poly.pdbx_seq_one_letter_code
_entity_poly.pdbx_strand_id
1 'polypeptide(L)'
;MPHQVEVDDEVFAFVQSHAEPLIDTFNTSLRRLLPLVPAKEGIASSVAKSARSERPVFPGGTPKALKQIIEVALLVRGGAYDRTSATHVVADRYRIAVQTVLDKYARQLGLNTQQFDRLLDQADLKELKRLLQSKFNSHADLIDRTLR
;
A
#
# COMPACT_ATOMS: atom_id res chain seq x y z
N MET A 1 12.25 -14.61 -19.55
CA MET A 1 12.18 -16.09 -19.50
C MET A 1 12.71 -16.54 -18.15
N PRO A 2 12.15 -17.58 -17.51
CA PRO A 2 12.70 -18.10 -16.26
C PRO A 2 14.04 -18.79 -16.53
N HIS A 3 15.02 -18.57 -15.64
CA HIS A 3 16.31 -19.25 -15.64
C HIS A 3 16.38 -20.16 -14.41
N GLN A 4 16.87 -21.38 -14.59
CA GLN A 4 17.10 -22.30 -13.48
C GLN A 4 18.41 -21.93 -12.78
N VAL A 5 18.37 -21.76 -11.47
CA VAL A 5 19.51 -21.42 -10.62
C VAL A 5 19.50 -22.39 -9.45
N GLU A 6 20.65 -23.00 -9.17
CA GLU A 6 20.86 -23.82 -7.98
C GLU A 6 21.48 -22.95 -6.88
N VAL A 7 20.96 -23.10 -5.67
CA VAL A 7 21.41 -22.38 -4.47
C VAL A 7 21.58 -23.38 -3.34
N ASP A 8 22.64 -23.20 -2.56
CA ASP A 8 22.89 -24.04 -1.38
C ASP A 8 21.93 -23.69 -0.25
N ASP A 9 21.76 -24.63 0.70
CA ASP A 9 20.81 -24.50 1.81
C ASP A 9 21.05 -23.25 2.67
N GLU A 10 22.32 -22.88 2.88
CA GLU A 10 22.69 -21.68 3.63
C GLU A 10 22.21 -20.40 2.93
N VAL A 11 22.38 -20.33 1.61
CA VAL A 11 21.94 -19.20 0.80
C VAL A 11 20.42 -19.13 0.76
N PHE A 12 19.76 -20.29 0.64
CA PHE A 12 18.30 -20.36 0.66
C PHE A 12 17.73 -19.86 1.99
N ALA A 13 18.28 -20.33 3.13
CA ALA A 13 17.87 -19.90 4.46
C ALA A 13 18.12 -18.39 4.69
N PHE A 14 19.25 -17.88 4.20
CA PHE A 14 19.56 -16.46 4.27
C PHE A 14 18.51 -15.61 3.54
N VAL A 15 18.18 -15.96 2.30
CA VAL A 15 17.15 -15.25 1.52
C VAL A 15 15.77 -15.36 2.18
N GLN A 16 15.43 -16.54 2.70
CA GLN A 16 14.15 -16.78 3.38
C GLN A 16 13.99 -15.94 4.65
N SER A 17 15.06 -15.75 5.43
CA SER A 17 15.02 -14.92 6.65
C SER A 17 14.78 -13.43 6.37
N HIS A 18 15.08 -12.98 5.15
CA HIS A 18 14.88 -11.61 4.70
C HIS A 18 13.56 -11.41 3.95
N ALA A 19 12.84 -12.50 3.64
CA ALA A 19 11.59 -12.48 2.89
C ALA A 19 10.40 -12.18 3.82
N GLU A 20 9.48 -11.32 3.38
CA GLU A 20 8.21 -11.14 4.07
C GLU A 20 7.25 -12.31 3.74
N PRO A 21 6.66 -12.98 4.76
CA PRO A 21 5.75 -14.11 4.52
C PRO A 21 4.56 -13.70 3.65
N LEU A 22 4.25 -14.52 2.64
CA LEU A 22 3.11 -14.38 1.70
C LEU A 22 3.20 -13.23 0.67
N ILE A 23 4.16 -12.33 0.83
CA ILE A 23 4.33 -11.15 -0.02
C ILE A 23 5.53 -11.34 -0.94
N ASP A 24 6.63 -11.84 -0.39
CA ASP A 24 7.87 -11.99 -1.14
C ASP A 24 7.98 -13.34 -1.85
N THR A 25 8.36 -13.26 -3.12
CA THR A 25 8.93 -14.39 -3.84
C THR A 25 10.44 -14.40 -3.63
N PHE A 26 11.09 -15.53 -3.91
CA PHE A 26 12.55 -15.63 -3.83
C PHE A 26 13.25 -14.55 -4.68
N ASN A 27 12.72 -14.26 -5.86
CA ASN A 27 13.27 -13.24 -6.77
C ASN A 27 13.09 -11.80 -6.26
N THR A 28 11.99 -11.48 -5.57
CA THR A 28 11.80 -10.13 -4.99
C THR A 28 12.74 -9.90 -3.82
N SER A 29 12.95 -10.94 -3.00
CA SER A 29 13.93 -10.93 -1.91
C SER A 29 15.37 -10.74 -2.45
N LEU A 30 15.75 -11.47 -3.51
CA LEU A 30 17.06 -11.33 -4.13
C LEU A 30 17.30 -9.96 -4.74
N ARG A 31 16.31 -9.36 -5.41
CA ARG A 31 16.45 -8.02 -6.03
C ARG A 31 16.70 -6.91 -5.01
N ARG A 32 16.25 -7.10 -3.77
CA ARG A 32 16.47 -6.18 -2.64
C ARG A 32 17.84 -6.38 -2.00
N LEU A 33 18.32 -7.61 -1.93
CA LEU A 33 19.62 -7.96 -1.34
C LEU A 33 20.80 -7.68 -2.27
N LEU A 34 20.61 -7.88 -3.57
CA LEU A 34 21.65 -7.64 -4.57
C LEU A 34 21.60 -6.19 -5.04
N PRO A 35 22.76 -5.52 -5.27
CA PRO A 35 22.84 -4.18 -5.86
C PRO A 35 22.54 -4.22 -7.37
N LEU A 36 21.48 -4.92 -7.78
CA LEU A 36 20.95 -4.91 -9.12
C LEU A 36 20.17 -3.61 -9.29
N VAL A 37 20.79 -2.62 -9.93
CA VAL A 37 20.15 -1.32 -10.20
C VAL A 37 18.75 -1.54 -10.75
N PRO A 38 17.69 -1.05 -10.10
CA PRO A 38 16.37 -1.07 -10.68
C PRO A 38 16.32 0.00 -11.78
N ALA A 39 16.12 -0.42 -13.03
CA ALA A 39 15.44 0.45 -13.97
C ALA A 39 14.00 0.62 -13.45
N LYS A 40 13.80 1.67 -12.65
CA LYS A 40 12.55 2.08 -11.97
C LYS A 40 11.97 1.06 -11.00
N GLU A 41 12.31 1.21 -9.72
CA GLU A 41 11.39 1.12 -8.57
C GLU A 41 12.19 1.38 -7.29
N GLY A 42 11.75 2.37 -6.51
CA GLY A 42 12.06 2.52 -5.08
C GLY A 42 13.45 3.02 -4.71
N ILE A 43 13.73 4.32 -4.92
CA ILE A 43 14.80 5.00 -4.16
C ILE A 43 14.29 5.19 -2.72
N ALA A 44 14.55 4.19 -1.87
CA ALA A 44 14.54 4.38 -0.43
C ALA A 44 15.93 4.86 0.00
N SER A 45 16.09 6.19 0.06
CA SER A 45 16.83 6.92 1.12
C SER A 45 17.35 8.25 0.59
N SER A 46 16.72 9.34 1.02
CA SER A 46 17.38 10.58 1.47
C SER A 46 16.44 11.79 1.49
N VAL A 47 15.21 11.67 2.02
CA VAL A 47 14.56 12.87 2.58
C VAL A 47 13.79 12.51 3.85
N ALA A 48 14.54 12.22 4.90
CA ALA A 48 14.14 12.76 6.19
C ALA A 48 14.04 14.28 6.00
N LYS A 49 12.87 14.86 6.34
CA LYS A 49 12.51 16.29 6.29
C LYS A 49 11.91 16.77 4.96
N SER A 50 10.61 16.51 4.77
CA SER A 50 9.60 17.55 4.49
C SER A 50 8.39 16.94 3.81
N ALA A 51 7.73 16.04 4.51
CA ALA A 51 6.35 15.68 4.22
C ALA A 51 5.66 15.44 5.55
N ARG A 52 5.53 16.52 6.33
CA ARG A 52 4.27 16.78 7.02
C ARG A 52 3.22 16.98 5.92
N SER A 53 2.92 15.93 5.15
CA SER A 53 1.75 15.92 4.29
C SER A 53 0.60 16.06 5.26
N GLU A 54 -0.06 17.21 5.19
CA GLU A 54 -1.14 17.61 6.06
C GLU A 54 -2.07 16.43 6.27
N ARG A 55 -2.16 15.96 7.52
CA ARG A 55 -3.02 14.83 7.85
C ARG A 55 -4.42 15.20 7.40
N PRO A 56 -5.13 14.31 6.67
CA PRO A 56 -6.56 14.52 6.46
C PRO A 56 -7.24 14.58 7.83
N VAL A 57 -7.74 15.76 8.21
CA VAL A 57 -8.52 15.94 9.43
C VAL A 57 -9.90 15.37 9.15
N PHE A 58 -10.16 14.16 9.64
CA PHE A 58 -11.45 13.53 9.50
C PHE A 58 -12.39 14.00 10.63
N PRO A 59 -13.60 14.52 10.33
CA PRO A 59 -14.59 14.87 11.34
C PRO A 59 -14.94 13.69 12.26
N GLY A 60 -15.40 14.01 13.47
CA GLY A 60 -15.93 13.03 14.41
C GLY A 60 -17.12 12.30 13.79
N GLY A 61 -17.13 10.96 13.85
CA GLY A 61 -18.19 10.12 13.26
C GLY A 61 -17.81 9.38 11.97
N THR A 62 -16.68 9.68 11.33
CA THR A 62 -16.26 8.92 10.14
C THR A 62 -15.85 7.48 10.52
N PRO A 63 -16.36 6.45 9.82
CA PRO A 63 -15.97 5.06 10.02
C PRO A 63 -14.46 4.87 9.96
N LYS A 64 -13.90 4.17 10.95
CA LYS A 64 -12.45 3.90 11.02
C LYS A 64 -11.92 3.25 9.74
N ALA A 65 -12.73 2.43 9.08
CA ALA A 65 -12.34 1.79 7.84
C ALA A 65 -12.20 2.79 6.67
N LEU A 66 -13.13 3.73 6.53
CA LEU A 66 -13.03 4.77 5.52
C LEU A 66 -11.77 5.61 5.71
N LYS A 67 -11.44 6.00 6.95
CA LYS A 67 -10.21 6.73 7.26
C LYS A 67 -8.96 5.97 6.79
N GLN A 68 -8.87 4.70 7.16
CA GLN A 68 -7.73 3.84 6.82
C GLN A 68 -7.57 3.66 5.31
N ILE A 69 -8.66 3.44 4.57
CA ILE A 69 -8.62 3.26 3.12
C ILE A 69 -8.16 4.54 2.40
N ILE A 70 -8.70 5.70 2.79
CA ILE A 70 -8.29 7.00 2.22
C ILE A 70 -6.81 7.26 2.52
N GLU A 71 -6.36 6.93 3.73
CA GLU A 71 -4.98 7.15 4.15
C GLU A 71 -3.98 6.28 3.37
N VAL A 72 -4.32 5.02 3.11
CA VAL A 72 -3.54 4.17 2.18
C VAL A 72 -3.50 4.80 0.78
N ALA A 73 -4.65 5.22 0.24
CA ALA A 73 -4.73 5.80 -1.10
C ALA A 73 -3.89 7.08 -1.25
N LEU A 74 -3.89 7.95 -0.22
CA LEU A 74 -3.10 9.17 -0.21
C LEU A 74 -1.59 8.90 -0.10
N LEU A 75 -1.18 7.91 0.70
CA LEU A 75 0.23 7.52 0.81
C LEU A 75 0.77 6.99 -0.52
N VAL A 76 -0.03 6.21 -1.25
CA VAL A 76 0.34 5.69 -2.57
C VAL A 76 0.36 6.81 -3.61
N ARG A 77 -0.67 7.65 -3.66
CA ARG A 77 -0.74 8.77 -4.62
C ARG A 77 0.33 9.84 -4.39
N GLY A 78 0.80 9.99 -3.14
CA GLY A 78 1.96 10.81 -2.83
C GLY A 78 3.26 10.33 -3.47
N GLY A 79 3.26 9.16 -4.13
CA GLY A 79 4.41 8.59 -4.85
C GLY A 79 5.54 8.11 -3.94
N ALA A 80 5.37 8.24 -2.62
CA ALA A 80 6.37 7.91 -1.63
C ALA A 80 6.27 6.45 -1.15
N TYR A 81 5.15 5.78 -1.40
CA TYR A 81 4.89 4.42 -0.92
C TYR A 81 4.18 3.60 -2.00
N ASP A 82 4.52 2.31 -2.11
CA ASP A 82 3.68 1.33 -2.80
C ASP A 82 2.50 0.95 -1.89
N ARG A 83 1.48 0.25 -2.43
CA ARG A 83 0.32 -0.19 -1.64
C ARG A 83 0.75 -0.96 -0.40
N THR A 84 1.76 -1.82 -0.50
CA THR A 84 2.21 -2.66 0.61
C THR A 84 2.80 -1.79 1.71
N SER A 85 3.77 -0.93 1.40
CA SER A 85 4.35 -0.02 2.39
C SER A 85 3.30 0.93 2.98
N ALA A 86 2.39 1.46 2.15
CA ALA A 86 1.29 2.29 2.63
C ALA A 86 0.37 1.55 3.61
N THR A 87 0.10 0.26 3.34
CA THR A 87 -0.72 -0.59 4.22
C THR A 87 -0.02 -0.82 5.55
N HIS A 88 1.30 -1.10 5.55
CA HIS A 88 2.09 -1.24 6.77
C HIS A 88 2.12 0.05 7.60
N VAL A 89 2.38 1.20 6.95
CA VAL A 89 2.37 2.51 7.63
C VAL A 89 1.03 2.78 8.31
N VAL A 90 -0.08 2.44 7.65
CA VAL A 90 -1.42 2.60 8.23
C VAL A 90 -1.65 1.57 9.35
N ALA A 91 -1.24 0.32 9.18
CA ALA A 91 -1.37 -0.71 10.21
C ALA A 91 -0.67 -0.31 11.51
N ASP A 92 0.59 0.13 11.42
CA ASP A 92 1.39 0.60 12.56
C ASP A 92 0.77 1.84 13.21
N ARG A 93 0.29 2.79 12.40
CA ARG A 93 -0.33 4.03 12.87
C ARG A 93 -1.57 3.78 13.71
N TYR A 94 -2.38 2.80 13.33
CA TYR A 94 -3.60 2.43 14.08
C TYR A 94 -3.38 1.28 15.07
N ARG A 95 -2.15 0.75 15.18
CA ARG A 95 -1.79 -0.43 15.99
C ARG A 95 -2.71 -1.62 15.70
N ILE A 96 -2.92 -1.91 14.42
CA ILE A 96 -3.72 -3.05 13.95
C ILE A 96 -2.87 -3.94 13.04
N ALA A 97 -3.31 -5.18 12.83
CA ALA A 97 -2.64 -6.06 11.89
C ALA A 97 -2.80 -5.55 10.44
N VAL A 98 -1.77 -5.73 9.62
CA VAL A 98 -1.76 -5.41 8.18
C VAL A 98 -2.92 -6.12 7.47
N GLN A 99 -3.18 -7.38 7.82
CA GLN A 99 -4.31 -8.15 7.28
C GLN A 99 -5.67 -7.48 7.55
N THR A 100 -5.83 -6.78 8.67
CA THR A 100 -7.06 -6.03 8.98
C THR A 100 -7.24 -4.82 8.06
N VAL A 101 -6.14 -4.19 7.64
CA VAL A 101 -6.19 -3.09 6.66
C VAL A 101 -6.50 -3.64 5.27
N LEU A 102 -5.84 -4.73 4.87
CA LEU A 102 -6.12 -5.48 3.64
C LEU A 102 -7.59 -5.90 3.54
N ASP A 103 -8.13 -6.53 4.57
CA ASP A 103 -9.53 -6.98 4.60
C ASP A 103 -10.51 -5.81 4.46
N LYS A 104 -10.14 -4.60 4.87
CA LYS A 104 -11.01 -3.43 4.72
C LYS A 104 -11.18 -3.02 3.28
N TYR A 105 -10.10 -2.74 2.55
CA TYR A 105 -10.25 -2.40 1.14
C TYR A 105 -10.59 -3.60 0.26
N ALA A 106 -10.17 -4.82 0.63
CA ALA A 106 -10.49 -6.01 -0.16
C ALA A 106 -11.93 -6.48 0.08
N ARG A 107 -12.34 -6.76 1.33
CA ARG A 107 -13.69 -7.29 1.62
C ARG A 107 -14.76 -6.21 1.67
N GLN A 108 -14.48 -5.02 2.23
CA GLN A 108 -15.54 -4.01 2.35
C GLN A 108 -15.87 -3.31 1.04
N LEU A 109 -14.88 -3.16 0.15
CA LEU A 109 -15.09 -2.64 -1.20
C LEU A 109 -15.38 -3.74 -2.23
N GLY A 110 -15.19 -5.01 -1.86
CA GLY A 110 -15.38 -6.15 -2.77
C GLY A 110 -14.32 -6.21 -3.87
N LEU A 111 -13.11 -5.75 -3.57
CA LEU A 111 -11.99 -5.68 -4.50
C LEU A 111 -10.91 -6.70 -4.12
N ASN A 112 -10.11 -7.11 -5.08
CA ASN A 112 -8.83 -7.76 -4.79
C ASN A 112 -7.68 -6.71 -4.76
N THR A 113 -6.51 -7.11 -4.29
CA THR A 113 -5.34 -6.23 -4.16
C THR A 113 -4.93 -5.61 -5.50
N GLN A 114 -4.93 -6.39 -6.57
CA GLN A 114 -4.58 -5.91 -7.93
C GLN A 114 -5.61 -4.92 -8.50
N GLN A 115 -6.90 -5.13 -8.23
CA GLN A 115 -7.96 -4.20 -8.62
C GLN A 115 -7.82 -2.89 -7.85
N PHE A 116 -7.48 -2.96 -6.56
CA PHE A 116 -7.21 -1.77 -5.77
C PHE A 116 -5.99 -1.01 -6.30
N ASP A 117 -4.90 -1.69 -6.65
CA ASP A 117 -3.72 -1.07 -7.26
C ASP A 117 -4.08 -0.36 -8.58
N ARG A 118 -4.85 -1.01 -9.45
CA ARG A 118 -5.35 -0.37 -10.70
C ARG A 118 -6.21 0.87 -10.47
N LEU A 119 -6.97 0.89 -9.37
CA LEU A 119 -7.79 2.05 -9.00
C LEU A 119 -6.93 3.20 -8.46
N LEU A 120 -5.79 2.89 -7.83
CA LEU A 120 -4.83 3.88 -7.33
C LEU A 120 -4.00 4.50 -8.45
N ASP A 121 -3.73 3.75 -9.52
CA ASP A 121 -3.01 4.24 -10.71
C ASP A 121 -3.84 5.20 -11.59
N GLN A 122 -5.15 5.30 -11.36
CA GLN A 122 -5.99 6.26 -12.07
C GLN A 122 -5.72 7.69 -11.59
N ALA A 123 -5.36 8.59 -12.51
CA ALA A 123 -4.95 9.97 -12.23
C ALA A 123 -5.91 10.75 -11.30
N ASP A 124 -7.22 10.46 -11.38
CA ASP A 124 -8.26 11.16 -10.61
C ASP A 124 -8.89 10.32 -9.50
N LEU A 125 -8.42 9.08 -9.27
CA LEU A 125 -9.02 8.11 -8.35
C LEU A 125 -10.55 7.98 -8.52
N LYS A 126 -11.06 8.25 -9.72
CA LYS A 126 -12.49 8.48 -9.98
C LYS A 126 -13.34 7.27 -9.64
N GLU A 127 -12.87 6.08 -9.99
CA GLU A 127 -13.56 4.84 -9.66
C GLU A 127 -13.46 4.50 -8.18
N LEU A 128 -12.31 4.77 -7.54
CA LEU A 128 -12.14 4.60 -6.09
C LEU A 128 -13.09 5.53 -5.31
N LYS A 129 -13.20 6.80 -5.71
CA LYS A 129 -14.17 7.76 -5.17
C LYS A 129 -15.60 7.24 -5.30
N ARG A 130 -15.99 6.79 -6.49
CA ARG A 130 -17.34 6.27 -6.74
C ARG A 130 -17.66 5.05 -5.85
N LEU A 131 -16.71 4.13 -5.69
CA LEU A 131 -16.86 2.97 -4.82
C LEU A 131 -17.00 3.37 -3.35
N LEU A 132 -16.15 4.28 -2.88
CA LEU A 132 -16.21 4.80 -1.52
C LEU A 132 -17.51 5.57 -1.27
N GLN A 133 -17.99 6.37 -2.22
CA GLN A 133 -19.26 7.10 -2.13
C GLN A 133 -20.46 6.15 -2.12
N SER A 134 -20.42 5.08 -2.92
CA SER A 134 -21.48 4.06 -2.92
C SER A 134 -21.58 3.31 -1.60
N LYS A 135 -20.44 2.97 -0.97
CA LYS A 135 -20.40 2.26 0.32
C LYS A 135 -20.57 3.16 1.53
N PHE A 136 -20.06 4.38 1.48
CA PHE A 136 -20.08 5.37 2.55
C PHE A 136 -20.81 6.64 2.10
N ASN A 137 -22.07 6.49 1.68
CA ASN A 137 -22.90 7.57 1.14
C ASN A 137 -22.93 8.84 2.02
N SER A 138 -22.90 8.66 3.34
CA SER A 138 -22.99 9.73 4.34
C SER A 138 -21.67 10.52 4.48
N HIS A 139 -20.63 10.12 3.76
CA HIS A 139 -19.31 10.75 3.77
C HIS A 139 -18.80 11.09 2.36
N ALA A 140 -19.71 11.20 1.38
CA ALA A 140 -19.36 11.51 0.00
C ALA A 140 -18.59 12.83 -0.14
N ASP A 141 -18.99 13.87 0.60
CA ASP A 141 -18.34 15.19 0.61
C ASP A 141 -16.92 15.14 1.17
N LEU A 142 -16.68 14.25 2.14
CA LEU A 142 -15.37 14.07 2.75
C LEU A 142 -14.42 13.38 1.77
N ILE A 143 -14.90 12.35 1.07
CA ILE A 143 -14.14 11.61 0.07
C ILE A 143 -13.68 12.55 -1.05
N ASP A 144 -14.57 13.44 -1.51
CA ASP A 144 -14.23 14.35 -2.60
C ASP A 144 -13.28 15.48 -2.18
N ARG A 145 -13.39 15.97 -0.94
CA ARG A 145 -12.42 16.92 -0.36
C ARG A 145 -11.02 16.32 -0.17
N THR A 146 -10.94 15.05 0.22
CA THR A 146 -9.67 14.43 0.62
C THR A 146 -8.91 13.83 -0.57
N LEU A 147 -9.61 13.25 -1.54
CA LEU A 147 -9.00 12.67 -2.74
C LEU A 147 -9.01 13.67 -3.92
N ARG A 148 -8.53 14.90 -3.74
CA ARG A 148 -8.39 15.88 -4.83
C ARG A 148 -7.17 15.60 -5.68
#